data_AF-A0A235II21-F1
#
_entry.id   AF-A0A235II21-F1
#
_cell.length_a   1.000
_cell.length_b   1.000
_cell.length_c   1.000
_cell.angle_alpha   90.00
_cell.angle_beta   90.00
_cell.angle_gamma   90.00
#
_symmetry.space_group_name_H-M   'P 1'
#
loop_
_entity.id
_entity.type
_entity.pdbx_description
1 polymer ?
#
loop_
_entity_poly.entity_id
_entity_poly.type
_entity_poly.pdbx_seq_one_letter_code
_entity_poly.pdbx_strand_id
1 'polypeptide(L)'
;MRGKALPASDLYSLGVTCIYLLTDVSPFDLFDIASDRWVWQEHLLANNTVSVHLCEILDKLLQNAISQRFQSATEVLQTLEQQPKKLLNISNYRTVTIIDYTHLRDLLAKGKWELADRETWELICQALAKPRGSYIFSSDFEKLPCEDLQTIDLLWVNYSHKRFGFSVQRLIYKNVNSDYGIFCHQVGWHIYNYSYANSEFNFSLKAPIGHLPSRIWIGGSQPWRYPDALAVKLAACGIS
;
A
#
# COMPACT_ATOMS: atom_id res chain seq x y z
N MET A 1 -16.76 20.01 -20.84
CA MET A 1 -15.86 18.96 -21.36
C MET A 1 -16.41 18.46 -22.70
N ARG A 2 -15.68 18.65 -23.81
CA ARG A 2 -15.99 18.02 -25.11
C ARG A 2 -15.05 16.82 -25.26
N GLY A 3 -15.49 15.64 -24.84
CA GLY A 3 -14.72 14.41 -24.99
C GLY A 3 -14.72 13.98 -26.44
N LYS A 4 -13.65 14.28 -27.20
CA LYS A 4 -13.41 13.60 -28.47
C LYS A 4 -12.70 12.29 -28.15
N ALA A 5 -13.25 11.18 -28.61
CA ALA A 5 -12.57 9.90 -28.60
C ALA A 5 -11.32 10.02 -29.50
N LEU A 6 -10.16 9.83 -28.92
CA LEU A 6 -8.88 9.78 -29.62
C LEU A 6 -8.34 8.35 -29.43
N PRO A 7 -7.64 7.78 -30.42
CA PRO A 7 -7.00 6.46 -30.27
C PRO A 7 -6.14 6.34 -29.01
N ALA A 8 -5.49 7.44 -28.61
CA ALA A 8 -4.71 7.53 -27.37
C ALA A 8 -5.52 7.35 -26.07
N SER A 9 -6.84 7.57 -26.10
CA SER A 9 -7.75 7.31 -24.97
C SER A 9 -8.11 5.82 -24.87
N ASP A 10 -8.33 5.16 -26.01
CA ASP A 10 -8.57 3.71 -26.05
C ASP A 10 -7.31 2.95 -25.63
N LEU A 11 -6.14 3.39 -26.10
CA LEU A 11 -4.84 2.87 -25.71
C LEU A 11 -4.54 3.03 -24.22
N TYR A 12 -4.93 4.15 -23.62
CA TYR A 12 -4.85 4.34 -22.16
C TYR A 12 -5.72 3.32 -21.42
N SER A 13 -6.98 3.16 -21.85
CA SER A 13 -7.92 2.23 -21.24
C SER A 13 -7.45 0.77 -21.36
N LEU A 14 -6.84 0.43 -22.49
CA LEU A 14 -6.16 -0.85 -22.69
C LEU A 14 -4.99 -1.01 -21.72
N GLY A 15 -4.12 0.01 -21.58
CA GLY A 15 -3.01 0.01 -20.63
C GLY A 15 -3.47 -0.26 -19.20
N VAL A 16 -4.53 0.44 -18.76
CA VAL A 16 -5.14 0.24 -17.42
C VAL A 16 -5.66 -1.19 -17.26
N THR A 17 -6.31 -1.73 -18.30
CA THR A 17 -6.80 -3.12 -18.29
C THR A 17 -5.64 -4.11 -18.20
N CYS A 18 -4.55 -3.90 -18.94
CA CYS A 18 -3.38 -4.77 -18.89
C CYS A 18 -2.74 -4.81 -17.50
N ILE A 19 -2.53 -3.65 -16.86
CA ILE A 19 -1.92 -3.62 -15.52
C ILE A 19 -2.85 -4.21 -14.45
N TYR A 20 -4.17 -4.06 -14.61
CA TYR A 20 -5.14 -4.75 -13.76
C TYR A 20 -4.98 -6.27 -13.88
N LEU A 21 -4.92 -6.81 -15.10
CA LEU A 21 -4.76 -8.24 -15.35
C LEU A 21 -3.40 -8.79 -14.87
N LEU A 22 -2.34 -7.98 -14.94
CA LEU A 22 -0.99 -8.39 -14.52
C LEU A 22 -0.81 -8.42 -13.00
N THR A 23 -1.54 -7.58 -12.29
CA THR A 23 -1.38 -7.39 -10.83
C THR A 23 -2.51 -7.98 -10.02
N ASP A 24 -3.68 -8.18 -10.63
CA ASP A 24 -4.96 -8.47 -9.96
C ASP A 24 -5.34 -7.40 -8.91
N VAL A 25 -4.82 -6.17 -9.07
CA VAL A 25 -5.06 -5.04 -8.16
C VAL A 25 -5.90 -3.99 -8.89
N SER A 26 -6.98 -3.54 -8.24
CA SER A 26 -7.89 -2.54 -8.80
C SER A 26 -7.13 -1.31 -9.32
N PRO A 27 -7.47 -0.77 -10.52
CA PRO A 27 -6.84 0.44 -11.05
C PRO A 27 -6.86 1.65 -10.12
N PHE A 28 -7.85 1.74 -9.24
CA PHE A 28 -7.95 2.81 -8.23
C PHE A 28 -6.88 2.72 -7.14
N ASP A 29 -6.32 1.52 -6.94
CA ASP A 29 -5.24 1.24 -5.99
C ASP A 29 -3.87 1.24 -6.71
N LEU A 30 -3.83 1.30 -8.04
CA LEU A 30 -2.60 1.31 -8.85
C LEU A 30 -2.12 2.72 -9.25
N PHE A 31 -2.90 3.77 -8.96
CA PHE A 31 -2.56 5.15 -9.29
C PHE A 31 -2.30 5.96 -8.00
N ASP A 32 -1.07 6.45 -7.86
CA ASP A 32 -0.68 7.37 -6.78
C ASP A 32 -0.99 8.80 -7.21
N ILE A 33 -2.07 9.35 -6.65
CA ILE A 33 -2.51 10.72 -6.91
C ILE A 33 -1.51 11.76 -6.39
N ALA A 34 -0.80 11.49 -5.28
CA ALA A 34 0.12 12.45 -4.69
C ALA A 34 1.36 12.67 -5.57
N SER A 35 1.82 11.60 -6.23
CA SER A 35 2.96 11.63 -7.15
C SER A 35 2.55 11.74 -8.63
N ASP A 36 1.24 11.79 -8.93
CA ASP A 36 0.67 11.74 -10.28
C ASP A 36 1.24 10.59 -11.14
N ARG A 37 1.39 9.39 -10.56
CA ARG A 37 2.07 8.26 -11.22
C ARG A 37 1.35 6.93 -11.02
N TRP A 38 1.50 6.05 -11.99
CA TRP A 38 1.13 4.63 -11.84
C TRP A 38 2.21 3.87 -11.07
N VAL A 39 1.79 3.05 -10.11
CA VAL A 39 2.68 2.26 -9.23
C VAL A 39 2.58 0.76 -9.48
N TRP A 40 1.96 0.35 -10.60
CA TRP A 40 1.62 -1.05 -10.91
C TRP A 40 2.78 -2.04 -10.91
N GLN A 41 4.00 -1.61 -11.25
CA GLN A 41 5.18 -2.48 -11.22
C GLN A 41 5.52 -2.96 -9.80
N GLU A 42 5.19 -2.15 -8.78
CA GLU A 42 5.36 -2.49 -7.36
C GLU A 42 4.35 -3.57 -6.90
N HIS A 43 3.33 -3.85 -7.70
CA HIS A 43 2.26 -4.82 -7.45
C HIS A 43 2.37 -6.09 -8.29
N LEU A 44 3.44 -6.25 -9.09
CA LEU A 44 3.66 -7.46 -9.87
C LEU A 44 3.84 -8.67 -8.93
N LEU A 45 3.08 -9.72 -9.20
CA LEU A 45 3.16 -10.97 -8.44
C LEU A 45 4.56 -11.58 -8.61
N ALA A 46 5.10 -12.20 -7.56
CA ALA A 46 6.45 -12.77 -7.57
C ALA A 46 6.67 -13.87 -8.64
N ASN A 47 5.60 -14.42 -9.21
CA ASN A 47 5.63 -15.39 -10.31
C ASN A 47 5.32 -14.78 -11.69
N ASN A 48 4.94 -13.50 -11.77
CA ASN A 48 4.68 -12.78 -13.01
C ASN A 48 5.92 -11.99 -13.42
N THR A 49 6.81 -12.65 -14.17
CA THR A 49 7.95 -11.97 -14.80
C THR A 49 7.47 -11.21 -16.03
N VAL A 50 7.35 -9.89 -15.93
CA VAL A 50 7.08 -9.00 -17.08
C VAL A 50 8.42 -8.48 -17.62
N SER A 51 8.63 -8.57 -18.93
CA SER A 51 9.84 -8.03 -19.54
C SER A 51 9.91 -6.51 -19.36
N VAL A 52 11.10 -5.97 -19.11
CA VAL A 52 11.34 -4.51 -19.04
C VAL A 52 10.74 -3.76 -20.24
N HIS A 53 10.90 -4.33 -21.44
CA HIS A 53 10.34 -3.80 -22.68
C HIS A 53 8.81 -3.62 -22.62
N LEU A 54 8.10 -4.64 -22.12
CA LEU A 54 6.64 -4.56 -21.95
C LEU A 54 6.27 -3.55 -20.85
N CYS A 55 7.06 -3.43 -19.78
CA CYS A 55 6.85 -2.40 -18.76
C CYS A 55 6.93 -1.00 -19.35
N GLU A 56 7.95 -0.70 -20.16
CA GLU A 56 8.13 0.61 -20.81
C GLU A 56 6.96 0.95 -21.75
N ILE A 57 6.46 -0.05 -22.48
CA ILE A 57 5.28 0.11 -23.35
C ILE A 57 4.04 0.43 -22.52
N LEU A 58 3.79 -0.32 -21.44
CA LEU A 58 2.63 -0.10 -20.56
C LEU A 58 2.73 1.28 -19.88
N ASP A 59 3.91 1.68 -19.38
CA ASP A 59 4.12 3.00 -18.79
C ASP A 59 3.83 4.13 -19.78
N LYS A 60 4.24 3.97 -21.05
CA LYS A 60 3.96 4.97 -22.10
C LYS A 60 2.47 4.99 -22.49
N LEU A 61 1.75 3.87 -22.47
CA LEU A 61 0.29 3.85 -22.65
C LEU A 61 -0.44 4.62 -21.56
N LEU A 62 0.09 4.57 -20.33
CA LEU A 62 -0.52 5.08 -19.11
C LEU A 62 -0.21 6.56 -18.80
N GLN A 63 0.64 7.23 -19.60
CA GLN A 63 0.99 8.64 -19.39
C GLN A 63 -0.25 9.54 -19.30
N ASN A 64 -0.32 10.49 -18.36
CA ASN A 64 -1.48 11.37 -18.24
C ASN A 64 -1.63 12.33 -19.43
N ALA A 65 -0.51 12.85 -19.91
CA ALA A 65 -0.48 13.73 -21.08
C ALA A 65 -0.68 12.93 -22.37
N ILE A 66 -1.74 13.24 -23.13
CA ILE A 66 -2.03 12.59 -24.43
C ILE A 66 -0.84 12.69 -25.39
N SER A 67 -0.08 13.79 -25.37
CA SER A 67 1.10 14.00 -26.20
C SER A 67 2.28 13.07 -25.86
N GLN A 68 2.29 12.49 -24.64
CA GLN A 68 3.33 11.56 -24.19
C GLN A 68 2.93 10.09 -24.39
N ARG A 69 1.68 9.83 -24.81
CA ARG A 69 1.20 8.48 -25.13
C ARG A 69 1.60 8.06 -26.54
N PHE A 70 1.48 6.76 -26.80
CA PHE A 70 1.38 6.24 -28.16
C PHE A 70 0.19 6.87 -28.89
N GLN A 71 0.43 7.26 -30.14
CA GLN A 71 -0.58 7.96 -30.96
C GLN A 71 -1.42 6.99 -31.80
N SER A 72 -0.95 5.75 -31.98
CA SER A 72 -1.67 4.72 -32.73
C SER A 72 -1.35 3.31 -32.24
N ALA A 73 -2.27 2.38 -32.47
CA ALA A 73 -2.03 0.96 -32.21
C ALA A 73 -0.87 0.40 -33.04
N THR A 74 -0.63 0.93 -34.25
CA THR A 74 0.50 0.55 -35.10
C THR A 74 1.83 0.88 -34.45
N GLU A 75 1.95 2.05 -33.81
CA GLU A 75 3.17 2.45 -33.07
C GLU A 75 3.43 1.48 -31.90
N VAL A 76 2.37 1.08 -31.19
CA VAL A 76 2.46 0.09 -30.09
C VAL A 76 2.92 -1.26 -30.63
N LEU A 77 2.32 -1.76 -31.71
CA LEU A 77 2.68 -3.03 -32.36
C LEU A 77 4.15 -3.05 -32.83
N GLN A 78 4.58 -1.99 -33.53
CA GLN A 78 5.98 -1.86 -33.96
C GLN A 78 6.93 -1.85 -32.76
N THR A 79 6.56 -1.18 -31.67
CA THR A 79 7.39 -1.16 -30.46
C THR A 79 7.45 -2.55 -29.82
N LEU A 80 6.33 -3.29 -29.75
CA LEU A 80 6.28 -4.66 -29.24
C LEU A 80 7.21 -5.61 -30.03
N GLU A 81 7.30 -5.43 -31.35
CA GLU A 81 8.14 -6.25 -32.23
C GLU A 81 9.65 -5.97 -32.11
N GLN A 82 10.05 -4.79 -31.61
CA GLN A 82 11.45 -4.36 -31.49
C GLN A 82 12.18 -4.85 -30.22
N GLN A 83 11.90 -6.06 -29.74
CA GLN A 83 12.51 -6.59 -28.50
C GLN A 83 14.06 -6.52 -28.50
N PRO A 84 14.69 -5.82 -27.54
CA PRO A 84 16.09 -6.02 -27.23
C PRO A 84 16.26 -7.36 -26.49
N LYS A 85 17.06 -8.27 -27.04
CA LYS A 85 17.47 -9.51 -26.35
C LYS A 85 18.38 -9.18 -25.17
N LYS A 86 17.81 -8.91 -24.00
CA LYS A 86 18.55 -8.96 -22.73
C LYS A 86 17.79 -9.82 -21.73
N LEU A 87 18.25 -11.05 -21.57
CA LEU A 87 17.81 -11.95 -20.51
C LEU A 87 18.32 -11.40 -19.17
N LEU A 88 17.42 -10.94 -18.31
CA LEU A 88 17.71 -10.79 -16.89
C LEU A 88 17.19 -12.04 -16.17
N ASN A 89 18.15 -12.83 -15.69
CA ASN A 89 17.91 -14.03 -14.91
C ASN A 89 17.74 -13.59 -13.45
N ILE A 90 16.53 -13.69 -12.90
CA ILE A 90 16.35 -13.63 -11.44
C ILE A 90 15.41 -14.77 -11.05
N SER A 91 15.98 -15.95 -10.88
CA SER A 91 15.42 -16.99 -10.04
C SER A 91 15.80 -16.68 -8.60
N ASN A 92 14.95 -15.96 -7.87
CA ASN A 92 15.10 -15.86 -6.42
C ASN A 92 13.96 -16.60 -5.73
N TYR A 93 14.32 -17.78 -5.25
CA TYR A 93 13.60 -18.60 -4.29
C TYR A 93 13.09 -17.72 -3.12
N ARG A 94 11.81 -17.86 -2.76
CA ARG A 94 11.29 -17.39 -1.47
C ARG A 94 11.97 -18.18 -0.35
N THR A 95 13.05 -17.64 0.21
CA THR A 95 13.45 -18.02 1.57
C THR A 95 12.43 -17.41 2.52
N VAL A 96 11.90 -18.20 3.45
CA VAL A 96 11.14 -17.69 4.60
C VAL A 96 12.04 -16.67 5.30
N THR A 97 11.80 -15.38 5.07
CA THR A 97 12.53 -14.31 5.74
C THR A 97 11.98 -14.23 7.15
N ILE A 98 12.72 -14.77 8.11
CA ILE A 98 12.44 -14.53 9.52
C ILE A 98 12.69 -13.04 9.77
N ILE A 99 11.61 -12.27 9.96
CA ILE A 99 11.70 -10.84 10.22
C ILE A 99 12.08 -10.64 11.68
N ASP A 100 13.09 -9.80 11.93
CA ASP A 100 13.55 -9.47 13.27
C ASP A 100 12.79 -8.24 13.82
N TYR A 101 11.97 -8.47 14.83
CA TYR A 101 11.16 -7.45 15.50
C TYR A 101 11.84 -6.81 16.73
N THR A 102 13.09 -7.18 17.03
CA THR A 102 13.80 -6.68 18.22
C THR A 102 13.99 -5.17 18.22
N HIS A 103 14.25 -4.57 17.05
CA HIS A 103 14.39 -3.13 16.94
C HIS A 103 13.09 -2.39 17.26
N LEU A 104 11.95 -2.85 16.72
CA LEU A 104 10.63 -2.32 17.06
C LEU A 104 10.34 -2.43 18.56
N ARG A 105 10.58 -3.61 19.14
CA ARG A 105 10.44 -3.84 20.59
C ARG A 105 11.24 -2.82 21.40
N ASP A 106 12.49 -2.59 21.05
CA ASP A 106 13.38 -1.70 21.79
C ASP A 106 12.97 -0.22 21.66
N LEU A 107 12.48 0.19 20.48
CA LEU A 107 11.93 1.53 20.26
C LEU A 107 10.68 1.76 21.12
N LEU A 108 9.76 0.79 21.14
CA LEU A 108 8.54 0.83 21.95
C LEU A 108 8.87 0.85 23.45
N ALA A 109 9.80 0.00 23.90
CA ALA A 109 10.25 -0.04 25.30
C ALA A 109 10.85 1.30 25.77
N LYS A 110 11.53 2.02 24.88
CA LYS A 110 12.11 3.35 25.15
C LYS A 110 11.12 4.50 24.93
N GLY A 111 9.87 4.22 24.57
CA GLY A 111 8.85 5.23 24.30
C GLY A 111 9.16 6.11 23.08
N LYS A 112 9.93 5.59 22.11
CA LYS A 112 10.27 6.28 20.86
C LYS A 112 9.18 6.05 19.82
N TRP A 113 7.97 6.55 20.11
CA TRP A 113 6.74 6.23 19.37
C TRP A 113 6.81 6.57 17.87
N GLU A 114 7.37 7.72 17.49
CA GLU A 114 7.51 8.10 16.07
C GLU A 114 8.44 7.16 15.31
N LEU A 115 9.56 6.80 15.91
CA LEU A 115 10.50 5.85 15.30
C LEU A 115 9.89 4.45 15.23
N ALA A 116 9.17 4.03 16.29
CA ALA A 116 8.46 2.76 16.31
C ALA A 116 7.37 2.70 15.22
N ASP A 117 6.69 3.83 14.95
CA ASP A 117 5.69 3.93 13.89
C ASP A 117 6.31 3.74 12.50
N ARG A 118 7.43 4.43 12.24
CA ARG A 118 8.21 4.26 11.00
C ARG A 118 8.75 2.84 10.85
N GLU A 119 9.30 2.26 11.91
CA GLU A 119 9.80 0.88 11.90
C GLU A 119 8.66 -0.10 11.61
N THR A 120 7.47 0.13 12.19
CA THR A 120 6.27 -0.69 11.92
C THR A 120 5.91 -0.68 10.44
N TRP A 121 5.95 0.49 9.79
CA TRP A 121 5.76 0.58 8.34
C TRP A 121 6.80 -0.24 7.56
N GLU A 122 8.08 -0.09 7.87
CA GLU A 122 9.15 -0.83 7.18
C GLU A 122 9.06 -2.35 7.38
N LEU A 123 8.63 -2.80 8.56
CA LEU A 123 8.41 -4.22 8.87
C LEU A 123 7.19 -4.78 8.13
N ILE A 124 6.10 -4.02 8.01
CA ILE A 124 4.94 -4.41 7.20
C ILE A 124 5.34 -4.53 5.72
N CYS A 125 6.13 -3.59 5.18
CA CYS A 125 6.67 -3.71 3.83
C CYS A 125 7.48 -5.01 3.65
N GLN A 126 8.37 -5.31 4.60
CA GLN A 126 9.17 -6.53 4.57
C GLN A 126 8.32 -7.81 4.61
N ALA A 127 7.32 -7.85 5.48
CA ALA A 127 6.38 -8.98 5.59
C ALA A 127 5.58 -9.21 4.29
N LEU A 128 5.32 -8.15 3.55
CA LEU A 128 4.67 -8.19 2.24
C LEU A 128 5.65 -8.40 1.06
N ALA A 129 6.94 -8.55 1.34
CA ALA A 129 8.01 -8.57 0.34
C ALA A 129 8.00 -7.33 -0.60
N LYS A 130 7.60 -6.17 -0.07
CA LYS A 130 7.64 -4.87 -0.74
C LYS A 130 8.92 -4.11 -0.36
N PRO A 131 9.42 -3.20 -1.22
CA PRO A 131 10.48 -2.27 -0.84
C PRO A 131 10.12 -1.50 0.45
N ARG A 132 11.13 -1.24 1.28
CA ARG A 132 10.92 -0.44 2.51
C ARG A 132 10.46 0.96 2.14
N GLY A 133 9.45 1.46 2.85
CA GLY A 133 8.85 2.76 2.56
C GLY A 133 7.87 2.77 1.37
N SER A 134 7.54 1.62 0.78
CA SER A 134 6.41 1.53 -0.16
C SER A 134 5.08 1.80 0.53
N TYR A 135 4.14 2.44 -0.17
CA TYR A 135 2.76 2.53 0.29
C TYR A 135 2.14 1.14 0.45
N ILE A 136 1.30 0.98 1.47
CA ILE A 136 0.49 -0.21 1.69
C ILE A 136 -0.95 0.10 1.30
N PHE A 137 -1.52 -0.71 0.44
CA PHE A 137 -2.88 -0.55 -0.05
C PHE A 137 -3.82 -1.54 0.64
N SER A 138 -5.13 -1.29 0.57
CA SER A 138 -6.13 -2.17 1.19
C SER A 138 -6.01 -3.63 0.77
N SER A 139 -5.64 -3.90 -0.49
CA SER A 139 -5.45 -5.27 -1.01
C SER A 139 -4.20 -5.97 -0.46
N ASP A 140 -3.23 -5.23 0.07
CA ASP A 140 -2.01 -5.82 0.63
C ASP A 140 -2.28 -6.52 1.97
N PHE A 141 -3.26 -6.05 2.76
CA PHE A 141 -3.57 -6.63 4.07
C PHE A 141 -3.99 -8.10 3.99
N GLU A 142 -4.65 -8.51 2.91
CA GLU A 142 -5.01 -9.92 2.69
C GLU A 142 -3.76 -10.81 2.66
N LYS A 143 -2.67 -10.31 2.09
CA LYS A 143 -1.39 -11.01 1.88
C LYS A 143 -0.46 -10.96 3.10
N LEU A 144 -0.71 -10.07 4.06
CA LEU A 144 0.13 -9.91 5.25
C LEU A 144 0.11 -11.21 6.10
N PRO A 145 1.24 -11.80 6.48
CA PRO A 145 1.22 -13.00 7.32
C PRO A 145 0.64 -12.71 8.72
N CYS A 146 -0.16 -13.64 9.24
CA CYS A 146 -0.82 -13.45 10.54
C CYS A 146 0.18 -13.39 11.71
N GLU A 147 1.26 -14.17 11.65
CA GLU A 147 2.31 -14.22 12.67
C GLU A 147 3.00 -12.86 12.81
N ASP A 148 3.32 -12.23 11.68
CA ASP A 148 3.94 -10.90 11.63
C ASP A 148 2.99 -9.82 12.17
N LEU A 149 1.73 -9.82 11.70
CA LEU A 149 0.70 -8.88 12.17
C LEU A 149 0.44 -9.03 13.68
N GLN A 150 0.36 -10.27 14.17
CA GLN A 150 0.18 -10.57 15.59
C GLN A 150 1.37 -10.11 16.41
N THR A 151 2.60 -10.34 15.93
CA THR A 151 3.82 -9.93 16.63
C THR A 151 3.89 -8.41 16.76
N ILE A 152 3.66 -7.68 15.68
CA ILE A 152 3.61 -6.21 15.68
C ILE A 152 2.54 -5.71 16.64
N ASP A 153 1.32 -6.25 16.55
CA ASP A 153 0.21 -5.81 17.40
C ASP A 153 0.50 -6.04 18.89
N LEU A 154 0.98 -7.23 19.25
CA LEU A 154 1.33 -7.57 20.64
C LEU A 154 2.39 -6.62 21.22
N LEU A 155 3.40 -6.27 20.43
CA LEU A 155 4.41 -5.31 20.85
C LEU A 155 3.79 -3.95 21.15
N TRP A 156 2.98 -3.41 20.24
CA TRP A 156 2.31 -2.13 20.44
C TRP A 156 1.38 -2.15 21.65
N VAL A 157 0.55 -3.18 21.80
CA VAL A 157 -0.37 -3.33 22.93
C VAL A 157 0.38 -3.39 24.26
N ASN A 158 1.44 -4.20 24.35
CA ASN A 158 2.18 -4.41 25.58
C ASN A 158 2.90 -3.14 26.05
N TYR A 159 3.66 -2.49 25.18
CA TYR A 159 4.47 -1.33 25.56
C TYR A 159 3.65 -0.04 25.70
N SER A 160 2.47 0.04 25.08
CA SER A 160 1.58 1.20 25.20
C SER A 160 0.60 1.12 26.39
N HIS A 161 0.67 0.09 27.22
CA HIS A 161 -0.34 -0.20 28.26
C HIS A 161 -1.75 -0.37 27.68
N LYS A 162 -1.86 -1.14 26.59
CA LYS A 162 -3.09 -1.44 25.85
C LYS A 162 -3.77 -0.22 25.22
N ARG A 163 -3.02 0.87 25.01
CA ARG A 163 -3.55 2.10 24.39
C ARG A 163 -3.48 2.09 22.88
N PHE A 164 -2.45 1.44 22.33
CA PHE A 164 -2.10 1.44 20.92
C PHE A 164 -1.99 0.01 20.40
N GLY A 165 -2.18 -0.17 19.10
CA GLY A 165 -2.25 -1.47 18.45
C GLY A 165 -3.35 -1.52 17.40
N PHE A 166 -3.18 -2.41 16.42
CA PHE A 166 -4.17 -2.67 15.38
C PHE A 166 -5.42 -3.37 15.95
N SER A 167 -5.29 -4.25 16.95
CA SER A 167 -6.41 -4.84 17.69
C SER A 167 -7.23 -3.77 18.42
N VAL A 168 -6.55 -2.80 19.03
CA VAL A 168 -7.20 -1.65 19.69
C VAL A 168 -7.96 -0.80 18.67
N GLN A 169 -7.35 -0.49 17.53
CA GLN A 169 -8.01 0.21 16.43
C GLN A 169 -9.24 -0.54 15.92
N ARG A 170 -9.13 -1.86 15.71
CA ARG A 170 -10.26 -2.70 15.30
C ARG A 170 -11.41 -2.67 16.28
N LEU A 171 -11.14 -2.71 17.58
CA LEU A 171 -12.18 -2.65 18.61
C LEU A 171 -12.93 -1.31 18.56
N ILE A 172 -12.19 -0.21 18.45
CA ILE A 172 -12.75 1.14 18.30
C ILE A 172 -13.60 1.20 17.02
N TYR A 173 -13.07 0.73 15.90
CA TYR A 173 -13.75 0.73 14.62
C TYR A 173 -15.06 -0.06 14.65
N LYS A 174 -15.05 -1.24 15.28
CA LYS A 174 -16.25 -2.06 15.49
C LYS A 174 -17.28 -1.34 16.37
N ASN A 175 -16.85 -0.68 17.44
CA ASN A 175 -17.75 0.01 18.38
C ASN A 175 -18.45 1.21 17.77
N VAL A 176 -17.90 1.79 16.70
CA VAL A 176 -18.54 2.86 15.93
C VAL A 176 -19.29 2.34 14.71
N ASN A 177 -19.64 1.04 14.69
CA ASN A 177 -20.34 0.38 13.57
C ASN A 177 -19.63 0.55 12.22
N SER A 178 -18.30 0.50 12.23
CA SER A 178 -17.47 0.70 11.04
C SER A 178 -17.63 2.08 10.38
N ASP A 179 -18.15 3.08 11.09
CA ASP A 179 -18.17 4.46 10.61
C ASP A 179 -16.76 5.06 10.63
N TYR A 180 -16.20 5.27 9.44
CA TYR A 180 -14.85 5.78 9.26
C TYR A 180 -14.65 7.19 9.84
N GLY A 181 -15.64 8.08 9.72
CA GLY A 181 -15.53 9.45 10.21
C GLY A 181 -15.48 9.50 11.72
N ILE A 182 -16.38 8.77 12.39
CA ILE A 182 -16.42 8.66 13.85
C ILE A 182 -15.17 7.94 14.36
N PHE A 183 -14.72 6.89 13.66
CA PHE A 183 -13.48 6.20 13.99
C PHE A 183 -12.28 7.13 13.99
N CYS A 184 -12.09 7.88 12.89
CA CYS A 184 -11.02 8.87 12.77
C CYS A 184 -11.08 9.89 13.90
N HIS A 185 -12.27 10.40 14.25
CA HIS A 185 -12.43 11.30 15.38
C HIS A 185 -12.01 10.65 16.71
N GLN A 186 -12.36 9.39 16.97
CA GLN A 186 -12.00 8.69 18.22
C GLN A 186 -10.51 8.42 18.35
N VAL A 187 -9.85 8.00 17.26
CA VAL A 187 -8.39 7.76 17.28
C VAL A 187 -7.59 9.05 17.09
N GLY A 188 -8.23 10.19 16.82
CA GLY A 188 -7.57 11.48 16.63
C GLY A 188 -6.88 11.63 15.28
N TRP A 189 -7.45 11.07 14.21
CA TRP A 189 -6.98 11.19 12.83
C TRP A 189 -7.87 12.14 12.02
N HIS A 190 -7.27 12.86 11.08
CA HIS A 190 -8.01 13.70 10.13
C HIS A 190 -8.69 12.85 9.04
N ILE A 191 -9.99 13.03 8.82
CA ILE A 191 -10.83 12.21 7.91
C ILE A 191 -10.29 12.20 6.48
N TYR A 192 -9.90 13.37 5.97
CA TYR A 192 -9.34 13.56 4.63
C TYR A 192 -7.82 13.66 4.72
N ASN A 193 -7.07 12.81 4.02
CA ASN A 193 -5.62 12.93 3.93
C ASN A 193 -5.20 12.93 2.47
N TYR A 194 -4.73 14.07 1.98
CA TYR A 194 -4.17 14.22 0.63
C TYR A 194 -2.74 14.78 0.69
N SER A 195 -1.91 14.25 1.61
CA SER A 195 -0.49 14.65 1.81
C SER A 195 -0.28 15.75 2.86
N TYR A 196 -0.74 15.52 4.10
CA TYR A 196 -0.24 16.28 5.24
C TYR A 196 0.98 15.58 5.83
N ALA A 197 2.05 16.34 6.03
CA ALA A 197 3.31 15.89 6.58
C ALA A 197 3.11 15.19 7.93
N ASN A 198 4.00 14.24 8.25
CA ASN A 198 4.05 13.49 9.52
C ASN A 198 3.89 14.34 10.80
N SER A 199 4.06 15.66 10.70
CA SER A 199 4.00 16.66 11.77
C SER A 199 2.67 16.81 12.49
N GLU A 200 1.56 16.23 12.01
CA GLU A 200 0.25 16.33 12.69
C GLU A 200 -0.10 15.14 13.60
N PHE A 201 0.65 14.04 13.53
CA PHE A 201 0.42 12.91 14.42
C PHE A 201 1.07 13.14 15.79
N ASN A 202 0.35 12.79 16.86
CA ASN A 202 0.82 12.91 18.23
C ASN A 202 1.53 11.61 18.64
N PHE A 203 2.85 11.58 18.50
CA PHE A 203 3.68 10.44 18.89
C PHE A 203 3.99 10.40 20.40
N SER A 204 2.93 10.30 21.21
CA SER A 204 3.01 10.29 22.67
C SER A 204 1.92 9.41 23.28
N LEU A 205 2.16 8.88 24.48
CA LEU A 205 1.12 8.20 25.27
C LEU A 205 -0.09 9.09 25.61
N LYS A 206 0.06 10.43 25.51
CA LYS A 206 -1.04 11.39 25.67
C LYS A 206 -2.02 11.41 24.49
N ALA A 207 -1.67 10.79 23.36
CA ALA A 207 -2.55 10.70 22.20
C ALA A 207 -3.80 9.84 22.52
N PRO A 208 -4.90 9.98 21.77
CA PRO A 208 -6.11 9.18 21.95
C PRO A 208 -5.85 7.67 21.86
N ILE A 209 -6.73 6.86 22.47
CA ILE A 209 -6.63 5.39 22.37
C ILE A 209 -6.80 5.00 20.89
N GLY A 210 -5.97 4.06 20.42
CA GLY A 210 -5.93 3.63 19.03
C GLY A 210 -5.20 4.57 18.07
N HIS A 211 -4.63 5.69 18.54
CA HIS A 211 -3.96 6.67 17.67
C HIS A 211 -2.76 6.09 16.90
N LEU A 212 -2.05 5.12 17.49
CA LEU A 212 -0.90 4.44 16.89
C LEU A 212 -1.13 2.92 16.82
N PRO A 213 -0.49 2.20 15.88
CA PRO A 213 0.32 2.73 14.77
C PRO A 213 -0.48 3.64 13.85
N SER A 214 0.14 4.67 13.30
CA SER A 214 -0.49 5.63 12.42
C SER A 214 -0.80 5.00 11.06
N ARG A 215 -1.49 5.76 10.21
CA ARG A 215 -1.83 5.37 8.84
C ARG A 215 -1.09 6.15 7.75
N ILE A 216 0.03 6.79 8.09
CA ILE A 216 0.80 7.65 7.17
C ILE A 216 1.29 6.91 5.91
N TRP A 217 1.39 5.59 6.01
CA TRP A 217 1.88 4.68 4.99
C TRP A 217 0.79 4.07 4.11
N ILE A 218 -0.48 4.43 4.34
CA ILE A 218 -1.60 3.97 3.52
C ILE A 218 -1.63 4.76 2.21
N GLY A 219 -1.57 4.03 1.09
CA GLY A 219 -1.73 4.58 -0.25
C GLY A 219 -3.17 4.54 -0.76
N GLY A 220 -3.39 5.17 -1.92
CA GLY A 220 -4.66 5.13 -2.64
C GLY A 220 -5.58 6.32 -2.37
N SER A 221 -6.67 6.37 -3.13
CA SER A 221 -7.63 7.50 -3.12
C SER A 221 -8.79 7.34 -2.14
N GLN A 222 -8.91 6.17 -1.50
CA GLN A 222 -10.05 5.78 -0.66
C GLN A 222 -9.58 5.36 0.74
N PRO A 223 -9.17 6.31 1.60
CA PRO A 223 -8.57 6.00 2.90
C PRO A 223 -9.54 5.30 3.88
N TRP A 224 -10.85 5.35 3.62
CA TRP A 224 -11.84 4.60 4.39
C TRP A 224 -11.78 3.08 4.19
N ARG A 225 -11.14 2.59 3.12
CA ARG A 225 -10.96 1.14 2.91
C ARG A 225 -9.86 0.52 3.79
N TYR A 226 -9.01 1.33 4.40
CA TYR A 226 -7.96 0.84 5.30
C TYR A 226 -8.49 0.10 6.53
N PRO A 227 -9.32 0.74 7.40
CA PRO A 227 -9.76 0.08 8.63
C PRO A 227 -10.65 -1.14 8.34
N ASP A 228 -11.40 -1.14 7.23
CA ASP A 228 -12.13 -2.32 6.76
C ASP A 228 -11.20 -3.49 6.45
N ALA A 229 -10.20 -3.29 5.59
CA ALA A 229 -9.26 -4.33 5.19
C ALA A 229 -8.47 -4.87 6.37
N LEU A 230 -8.00 -3.98 7.25
CA LEU A 230 -7.29 -4.37 8.46
C LEU A 230 -8.21 -5.14 9.42
N ALA A 231 -9.45 -4.70 9.63
CA ALA A 231 -10.39 -5.38 10.51
C ALA A 231 -10.74 -6.79 10.02
N VAL A 232 -10.93 -6.97 8.71
CA VAL A 232 -11.11 -8.28 8.08
C VAL A 232 -9.88 -9.16 8.31
N LYS A 233 -8.67 -8.62 8.09
CA LYS A 233 -7.43 -9.38 8.27
C LYS A 233 -7.21 -9.81 9.71
N LEU A 234 -7.35 -8.89 10.67
CA LEU A 234 -7.24 -9.19 12.10
C LEU A 234 -8.27 -10.24 12.56
N ALA A 235 -9.49 -10.19 12.01
CA ALA A 235 -10.50 -11.21 12.26
C ALA A 235 -10.06 -12.59 11.77
N ALA A 236 -9.57 -12.66 10.53
CA ALA A 236 -9.08 -13.90 9.93
C ALA A 236 -7.87 -14.48 10.67
N CYS A 237 -7.02 -13.62 11.24
CA CYS A 237 -5.88 -14.03 12.06
C CYS A 237 -6.23 -14.35 13.53
N GLY A 238 -7.49 -14.20 13.95
CA GLY A 238 -7.91 -14.46 15.34
C GLY A 238 -7.41 -13.45 16.37
N ILE A 239 -7.01 -12.25 15.94
CA ILE A 239 -6.45 -11.21 16.81
C ILE A 239 -7.61 -10.35 17.35
N SER A 240 -7.98 -10.56 18.62
CA SER A 240 -9.14 -9.92 19.29
C SER A 240 -8.78 -8.65 20.05
#